data_AF-D1JIR0-F1
#
_entry.id   AF-D1JIR0-F1
#
_cell.length_a   1.000
_cell.length_b   1.000
_cell.length_c   1.000
_cell.angle_alpha   90.00
_cell.angle_beta   90.00
_cell.angle_gamma   90.00
#
_symmetry.space_group_name_H-M   'P 1'
#
loop_
_entity.id
_entity.type
_entity.pdbx_description
1 polymer ?
#
loop_
_entity_poly.entity_id
_entity_poly.type
_entity_poly.pdbx_seq_one_letter_code
_entity_poly.pdbx_strand_id
1 'polypeptide(L)'
;MTIDVNYVLERLSIRQIESGGYFGTDITERSNELGVTPQGLRKQISKWKRSKEEFRNLKYLGQRPPSVTLTEFIENLKAYGGADLQEIFNRLTNAKRHIEKYGIRAVEFYLHILTREGHLRSLISSIPSHQQEESQARLKSLNN
;
A
#
# COMPACT_ATOMS: atom_id res chain seq x y z
N MET A 1 14.43 -17.34 27.02
CA MET A 1 12.99 -17.20 26.73
C MET A 1 12.78 -17.53 25.26
N THR A 2 11.95 -18.52 24.96
CA THR A 2 11.71 -18.96 23.58
C THR A 2 10.48 -18.26 23.06
N ILE A 3 10.64 -17.41 22.05
CA ILE A 3 9.50 -16.74 21.41
C ILE A 3 8.76 -17.80 20.58
N ASP A 4 7.44 -17.92 20.77
CA ASP A 4 6.62 -18.79 19.95
C ASP A 4 6.59 -18.27 18.51
N VAL A 5 7.21 -19.04 17.62
CA VAL A 5 7.38 -18.67 16.22
C VAL A 5 6.07 -18.81 15.43
N ASN A 6 5.21 -19.75 15.82
CA ASN A 6 3.94 -20.01 15.13
C ASN A 6 2.96 -18.90 15.45
N TYR A 7 2.90 -18.49 16.72
CA TYR A 7 2.14 -17.31 17.13
C TYR A 7 2.53 -16.06 16.33
N VAL A 8 3.84 -15.77 16.22
CA VAL A 8 4.29 -14.60 15.44
C VAL A 8 3.96 -14.75 13.96
N LEU A 9 4.13 -15.94 13.39
CA LEU A 9 3.80 -16.21 11.99
C LEU A 9 2.32 -15.97 11.70
N GLU A 10 1.44 -16.52 12.52
CA GLU A 10 -0.02 -16.37 12.39
C GLU A 10 -0.41 -14.89 12.41
N ARG A 11 0.05 -14.14 13.41
CA ARG A 11 -0.31 -12.73 13.59
C ARG A 11 0.19 -11.84 12.45
N LEU A 12 1.41 -12.08 11.96
CA LEU A 12 1.95 -11.32 10.83
C LEU A 12 1.29 -11.74 9.50
N SER A 13 0.86 -12.99 9.37
CA SER A 13 0.13 -13.47 8.20
C SER A 13 -1.26 -12.85 8.10
N ILE A 14 -1.95 -12.64 9.24
CA ILE A 14 -3.21 -11.89 9.28
C ILE A 14 -2.99 -10.48 8.72
N ARG A 15 -1.94 -9.77 9.15
CA ARG A 15 -1.60 -8.44 8.60
C ARG A 15 -1.23 -8.46 7.11
N GLN A 16 -0.56 -9.52 6.66
CA GLN A 16 -0.27 -9.72 5.25
C GLN A 16 -1.55 -9.80 4.39
N ILE A 17 -2.61 -10.42 4.91
CA ILE A 17 -3.92 -10.53 4.25
C ILE A 17 -4.68 -9.20 4.34
N GLU A 18 -4.77 -8.62 5.55
CA GLU A 18 -5.58 -7.42 5.81
C GLU A 18 -5.00 -6.15 5.17
N SER A 19 -3.68 -6.00 5.18
CA SER A 19 -2.99 -4.74 4.86
C SER A 19 -1.88 -4.89 3.82
N GLY A 20 -1.65 -6.11 3.31
CA GLY A 20 -0.56 -6.38 2.37
C GLY A 20 0.83 -6.48 3.01
N GLY A 21 0.90 -6.48 4.35
CA GLY A 21 2.14 -6.59 5.12
C GLY A 21 1.97 -6.05 6.54
N TYR A 22 3.05 -6.02 7.31
CA TYR A 22 3.08 -5.60 8.72
C TYR A 22 3.93 -4.35 8.94
N PHE A 23 3.64 -3.62 10.02
CA PHE A 23 4.32 -2.40 10.42
C PHE A 23 5.15 -2.57 11.69
N GLY A 24 6.01 -1.59 11.98
CA GLY A 24 6.80 -1.54 13.21
C GLY A 24 5.93 -1.45 14.48
N THR A 25 4.72 -0.90 14.37
CA THR A 25 3.70 -0.88 15.43
C THR A 25 3.19 -2.29 15.75
N ASP A 26 2.94 -3.14 14.73
CA ASP A 26 2.56 -4.53 14.96
C ASP A 26 3.64 -5.28 15.73
N ILE A 27 4.91 -5.09 15.37
CA ILE A 27 6.03 -5.71 16.10
C ILE A 27 6.08 -5.22 17.55
N THR A 28 5.76 -3.94 17.78
CA THR A 28 5.77 -3.35 19.12
C THR A 28 4.65 -3.94 19.99
N GLU A 29 3.43 -4.02 19.46
CA GLU A 29 2.30 -4.68 20.12
C GLU A 29 2.62 -6.14 20.47
N ARG A 30 3.06 -6.94 19.48
CA ARG A 30 3.39 -8.35 19.70
C ARG A 30 4.54 -8.52 20.68
N SER A 31 5.53 -7.63 20.65
CA SER A 31 6.64 -7.70 21.60
C SER A 31 6.19 -7.46 23.04
N ASN A 32 5.23 -6.54 23.25
CA ASN A 32 4.64 -6.30 24.56
C ASN A 32 3.83 -7.51 25.04
N GLU A 33 2.99 -8.10 24.18
CA GLU A 33 2.22 -9.32 24.49
C GLU A 33 3.12 -10.51 24.86
N LEU A 34 4.28 -10.61 24.21
CA LEU A 34 5.25 -11.65 24.44
C LEU A 34 6.24 -11.34 25.58
N GLY A 35 6.18 -10.16 26.20
CA GLY A 35 7.13 -9.74 27.23
C GLY A 35 8.58 -9.62 26.75
N VAL A 36 8.80 -9.28 25.48
CA VAL A 36 10.13 -9.10 24.87
C VAL A 36 10.32 -7.67 24.36
N THR A 37 11.56 -7.30 24.10
CA THR A 37 11.82 -6.00 23.45
C THR A 37 11.43 -6.04 21.96
N PRO A 38 10.89 -4.93 21.41
CA PRO A 38 10.61 -4.82 19.98
C PRO A 38 11.84 -5.07 19.10
N GLN A 39 13.03 -4.70 19.58
CA GLN A 39 14.30 -4.94 18.87
C GLN A 39 14.68 -6.42 18.88
N GLY A 40 14.47 -7.12 20.00
CA GLY A 40 14.67 -8.57 20.10
C GLY A 40 13.77 -9.32 19.13
N LEU A 41 12.48 -8.96 19.09
CA LEU A 41 11.52 -9.56 18.17
C LEU A 41 11.86 -9.28 16.70
N ARG A 42 12.28 -8.05 16.35
CA ARG A 42 12.79 -7.73 14.99
C ARG A 42 13.95 -8.64 14.59
N LYS A 43 14.94 -8.82 15.46
CA LYS A 43 16.09 -9.69 15.18
C LYS A 43 15.66 -11.15 14.93
N GLN A 44 14.71 -11.66 15.71
CA GLN A 44 14.18 -13.01 15.52
C GLN A 44 13.42 -13.14 14.20
N ILE A 45 12.53 -12.19 13.88
CA ILE A 45 11.83 -12.17 12.59
C ILE A 45 12.85 -12.15 11.44
N SER A 46 13.88 -11.30 11.48
CA SER A 46 14.94 -11.27 10.45
C SER A 46 15.74 -12.57 10.35
N LYS A 47 15.89 -13.31 11.45
CA LYS A 47 16.48 -14.65 11.43
C LYS A 47 15.53 -15.64 10.75
N TRP A 48 14.25 -15.64 11.12
CA TRP A 48 13.23 -16.51 10.55
C TRP A 48 13.00 -16.25 9.06
N LYS A 49 13.02 -15.01 8.58
CA LYS A 49 12.94 -14.72 7.13
C LYS A 49 14.05 -15.40 6.32
N ARG A 50 15.22 -15.64 6.93
CA ARG A 50 16.34 -16.33 6.27
C ARG A 50 16.21 -17.85 6.32
N SER A 51 15.74 -18.38 7.45
CA SER A 51 15.74 -19.82 7.72
C SER A 51 14.41 -20.53 7.51
N LYS A 52 13.29 -19.81 7.44
CA LYS A 52 11.92 -20.34 7.37
C LYS A 52 11.21 -19.80 6.14
N GLU A 53 10.62 -20.69 5.35
CA GLU A 53 10.00 -20.34 4.07
C GLU A 53 8.75 -19.48 4.27
N GLU A 54 7.95 -19.79 5.29
CA GLU A 54 6.68 -19.14 5.60
C GLU A 54 6.87 -17.64 5.91
N PHE A 55 8.03 -17.28 6.46
CA PHE A 55 8.38 -15.89 6.78
C PHE A 55 8.89 -15.10 5.58
N ARG A 56 9.32 -15.75 4.48
CA ARG A 56 9.93 -15.05 3.34
C ARG A 56 8.95 -14.08 2.68
N ASN A 57 7.69 -14.48 2.58
CA ASN A 57 6.64 -13.73 1.90
C ASN A 57 6.03 -12.59 2.75
N LEU A 58 6.36 -12.52 4.06
CA LEU A 58 5.86 -11.45 4.91
C LEU A 58 6.54 -10.12 4.61
N LYS A 59 5.76 -9.14 4.16
CA LYS A 59 6.25 -7.81 3.75
C LYS A 59 6.26 -6.83 4.93
N TYR A 60 7.40 -6.17 5.16
CA TYR A 60 7.47 -5.05 6.09
C TYR A 60 7.14 -3.76 5.35
N LEU A 61 6.15 -3.01 5.84
CA LEU A 61 5.60 -1.85 5.16
C LEU A 61 6.12 -0.51 5.69
N GLY A 62 6.83 -0.52 6.82
CA GLY A 62 7.37 0.68 7.45
C GLY A 62 7.09 0.73 8.95
N GLN A 63 7.48 1.83 9.60
CA GLN A 63 7.43 1.91 11.06
C GLN A 63 6.01 2.07 11.61
N ARG A 64 5.14 2.79 10.91
CA ARG A 64 3.75 3.05 11.29
C ARG A 64 2.84 2.87 10.08
N PRO A 65 1.59 2.40 10.28
CA PRO A 65 0.58 2.47 9.22
C PRO A 65 0.36 3.93 8.81
N PRO A 66 0.00 4.20 7.55
CA PRO A 66 -0.40 5.53 7.12
C PRO A 66 -1.53 6.03 8.04
N SER A 67 -1.38 7.25 8.56
CA SER A 67 -2.32 7.87 9.50
C SER A 67 -3.62 8.32 8.84
N VAL A 68 -3.70 8.24 7.52
CA VAL A 68 -4.88 8.58 6.73
C VAL A 68 -5.44 7.27 6.20
N THR A 69 -6.57 6.86 6.76
CA THR A 69 -7.36 5.75 6.21
C THR A 69 -7.87 6.13 4.82
N LEU A 70 -8.16 5.15 3.96
CA LEU A 70 -8.75 5.41 2.64
C LEU A 70 -10.05 6.24 2.77
N THR A 71 -10.81 6.01 3.84
CA THR A 71 -12.01 6.77 4.18
C THR A 71 -11.68 8.22 4.51
N GLU A 72 -10.70 8.49 5.37
CA GLU A 72 -10.25 9.86 5.66
C GLU A 72 -9.65 10.55 4.43
N PHE A 73 -8.99 9.82 3.54
CA PHE A 73 -8.53 10.37 2.27
C PHE A 73 -9.73 10.82 1.41
N ILE A 74 -10.76 9.97 1.30
CA ILE A 74 -12.01 10.28 0.57
C ILE A 74 -12.77 11.44 1.23
N GLU A 75 -12.80 11.52 2.55
CA GLU A 75 -13.44 12.62 3.29
C GLU A 75 -12.66 13.93 3.16
N ASN A 76 -11.32 13.89 3.16
CA ASN A 76 -10.51 15.06 2.85
C ASN A 76 -10.74 15.55 1.41
N LEU A 77 -11.02 14.64 0.47
CA LEU A 77 -11.44 15.02 -0.88
C LEU A 77 -12.86 15.64 -0.92
N LYS A 78 -13.78 15.30 -0.01
CA LYS A 78 -15.09 15.99 0.17
C LYS A 78 -14.91 17.46 0.55
N ALA A 79 -13.93 17.74 1.41
CA ALA A 79 -13.69 19.07 1.95
C ALA A 79 -13.08 20.04 0.92
N TYR A 80 -12.42 19.54 -0.13
CA TYR A 80 -11.99 20.32 -1.29
C TYR A 80 -13.20 20.56 -2.22
N GLY A 81 -13.97 21.61 -1.90
CA GLY A 81 -15.28 21.94 -2.48
C GLY A 81 -15.44 21.67 -3.98
N GLY A 82 -16.30 20.70 -4.31
CA GLY A 82 -16.77 20.44 -5.67
C GLY A 82 -16.20 19.18 -6.34
N ALA A 83 -15.34 18.41 -5.67
CA ALA A 83 -14.88 17.13 -6.22
C ALA A 83 -16.05 16.10 -6.25
N ASP A 84 -16.43 15.64 -7.44
CA ASP A 84 -17.34 14.51 -7.58
C ASP A 84 -16.61 13.22 -7.15
N LEU A 85 -16.92 12.78 -5.95
CA LEU A 85 -16.23 11.64 -5.33
C LEU A 85 -16.67 10.32 -5.93
N GLN A 86 -17.88 10.26 -6.47
CA GLN A 86 -18.36 9.10 -7.18
C GLN A 86 -17.53 8.94 -8.47
N GLU A 87 -17.33 10.04 -9.19
CA GLU A 87 -16.46 10.11 -10.36
C GLU A 87 -15.00 9.73 -10.02
N ILE A 88 -14.43 10.28 -8.93
CA ILE A 88 -13.07 9.93 -8.48
C ILE A 88 -12.97 8.45 -8.10
N PHE A 89 -13.93 7.93 -7.33
CA PHE A 89 -13.97 6.53 -6.93
C PHE A 89 -14.08 5.60 -8.14
N ASN A 90 -14.94 5.94 -9.11
CA ASN A 90 -15.09 5.19 -10.35
C ASN A 90 -13.79 5.19 -11.17
N ARG A 91 -13.11 6.34 -11.29
CA ARG A 91 -11.81 6.45 -11.96
C ARG A 91 -10.74 5.60 -11.29
N LEU A 92 -10.66 5.64 -9.95
CA LEU A 92 -9.71 4.83 -9.17
C LEU A 92 -10.00 3.33 -9.32
N THR A 93 -11.28 2.94 -9.28
CA THR A 93 -11.70 1.54 -9.45
C THR A 93 -11.39 1.02 -10.85
N ASN A 94 -11.66 1.81 -11.88
CA ASN A 94 -11.34 1.46 -13.26
C ASN A 94 -9.83 1.39 -13.49
N ALA A 95 -9.06 2.33 -12.95
CA ALA A 95 -7.60 2.30 -13.01
C ALA A 95 -7.04 1.04 -12.33
N LYS A 96 -7.54 0.69 -11.14
CA LYS A 96 -7.17 -0.55 -10.45
C LYS A 96 -7.44 -1.78 -11.33
N ARG A 97 -8.66 -1.91 -11.87
CA ARG A 97 -9.05 -3.03 -12.75
C ARG A 97 -8.19 -3.12 -14.01
N HIS A 98 -7.86 -1.97 -14.60
CA HIS A 98 -7.02 -1.91 -15.80
C HIS A 98 -5.58 -2.36 -15.50
N ILE A 99 -5.01 -1.94 -14.37
CA ILE A 99 -3.66 -2.34 -13.95
C ILE A 99 -3.60 -3.82 -13.57
N GLU A 100 -4.65 -4.34 -12.90
CA GLU A 100 -4.77 -5.76 -12.53
C GLU A 100 -4.79 -6.69 -13.75
N LYS A 101 -5.30 -6.24 -14.91
CA LYS A 101 -5.25 -6.98 -16.18
C LYS A 101 -3.81 -7.35 -16.59
N TYR A 102 -2.82 -6.56 -16.19
CA TYR A 102 -1.41 -6.81 -16.47
C TYR A 102 -0.72 -7.65 -15.38
N GLY A 103 -1.48 -8.22 -14.43
CA GLY A 103 -0.95 -8.99 -13.30
C GLY A 103 -0.26 -8.11 -12.24
N ILE A 104 -0.45 -6.79 -12.30
CA ILE A 104 0.20 -5.83 -11.42
C ILE A 104 -0.71 -5.53 -10.23
N ARG A 105 -0.21 -5.72 -9.01
CA ARG A 105 -0.91 -5.33 -7.78
C ARG A 105 -0.69 -3.84 -7.50
N ALA A 106 -1.62 -3.00 -7.97
CA ALA A 106 -1.53 -1.54 -7.90
C ALA A 106 -1.20 -0.97 -6.50
N VAL A 107 -1.72 -1.60 -5.43
CA VAL A 107 -1.44 -1.20 -4.03
C VAL A 107 0.05 -1.30 -3.68
N GLU A 108 0.77 -2.26 -4.25
CA GLU A 108 2.21 -2.42 -3.99
C GLU A 108 3.05 -1.32 -4.62
N PHE A 109 2.55 -0.71 -5.69
CA PHE A 109 3.21 0.41 -6.37
C PHE A 109 2.81 1.77 -5.80
N TYR A 110 1.76 1.85 -5.00
CA TYR A 110 1.27 3.12 -4.45
C TYR A 110 2.35 3.87 -3.64
N LEU A 111 3.12 3.14 -2.83
CA LEU A 111 4.27 3.69 -2.10
C LEU A 111 5.37 4.20 -3.06
N HIS A 112 5.64 3.48 -4.14
CA HIS A 112 6.63 3.90 -5.14
C HIS A 112 6.16 5.10 -5.98
N ILE A 113 4.86 5.20 -6.26
CA ILE A 113 4.23 6.32 -6.96
C ILE A 113 4.31 7.58 -6.08
N LEU A 114 3.97 7.46 -4.79
CA LEU A 114 4.08 8.56 -3.82
C LEU A 114 5.51 9.10 -3.75
N THR A 115 6.52 8.22 -3.68
CA THR A 115 7.93 8.67 -3.64
C THR A 115 8.40 9.36 -4.92
N ARG A 116 7.65 9.22 -6.03
CA ARG A 116 7.98 9.80 -7.34
C ARG A 116 7.00 10.88 -7.77
N GLU A 117 6.09 11.30 -6.89
CA GLU A 117 5.00 12.23 -7.21
C GLU A 117 5.51 13.52 -7.86
N GLY A 118 6.56 14.14 -7.32
CA GLY A 118 7.14 15.36 -7.89
C GLY A 118 7.69 15.16 -9.30
N HIS A 119 8.34 14.02 -9.57
CA HIS A 119 8.87 13.70 -10.89
C HIS A 119 7.75 13.38 -11.89
N LEU A 120 6.71 12.66 -11.45
CA LEU A 120 5.53 12.36 -12.26
C LEU A 120 4.76 13.64 -12.60
N ARG A 121 4.58 14.56 -11.64
CA ARG A 121 3.97 15.88 -11.89
C ARG A 121 4.77 16.67 -12.92
N SER A 122 6.11 16.67 -12.81
CA SER A 122 6.99 17.32 -13.78
C SER A 122 6.84 16.71 -15.19
N LEU A 123 6.82 15.38 -15.30
CA LEU A 123 6.62 14.66 -16.57
C LEU A 123 5.25 14.93 -17.19
N ILE A 124 4.19 14.91 -16.38
CA ILE A 124 2.84 15.21 -16.87
C ILE A 124 2.74 16.66 -17.31
N SER A 125 3.34 17.59 -16.58
CA SER A 125 3.37 19.02 -16.94
C SER A 125 4.16 19.32 -18.20
N SER A 126 5.09 18.42 -18.59
CA SER A 126 5.83 18.55 -19.85
C SER A 126 5.09 17.97 -21.06
N ILE A 127 3.96 17.26 -20.85
CA ILE A 127 3.14 16.78 -21.96
C ILE A 127 2.30 17.95 -22.48
N PRO A 128 2.43 18.34 -23.76
CA PRO A 128 1.65 19.43 -24.34
C PRO A 128 0.14 19.15 -24.27
N SER A 129 -0.67 20.18 -24.00
CA SER A 129 -2.12 20.04 -23.81
C SER A 129 -2.84 19.29 -24.94
N HIS A 130 -2.43 19.48 -26.20
CA HIS A 130 -3.03 18.76 -27.34
C HIS A 130 -2.85 17.23 -27.26
N GLN A 131 -1.72 16.76 -26.71
CA GLN A 131 -1.47 15.32 -26.54
C GLN A 131 -2.21 14.75 -25.34
N GLN A 132 -2.46 15.58 -24.32
CA GLN A 132 -3.30 15.20 -23.18
C GLN A 132 -4.75 15.02 -23.62
N GLU A 133 -5.28 15.95 -24.43
CA GLU A 133 -6.63 15.88 -25.00
C GLU A 133 -6.81 14.66 -25.90
N GLU A 134 -5.84 14.37 -26.77
CA GLU A 134 -5.86 13.18 -27.62
C GLU A 134 -5.82 11.88 -26.81
N SER A 135 -4.97 11.82 -25.78
CA SER A 135 -4.88 10.67 -24.88
C SER A 135 -6.18 10.47 -24.09
N GLN A 136 -6.81 11.55 -23.63
CA GLN A 136 -8.11 11.50 -22.94
C GLN A 136 -9.23 11.06 -23.88
N ALA A 137 -9.23 11.52 -25.14
CA ALA A 137 -10.21 11.12 -26.14
C ALA A 137 -10.13 9.62 -26.45
N ARG A 138 -8.90 9.08 -26.60
CA ARG A 138 -8.67 7.64 -26.80
C ARG A 138 -9.11 6.79 -25.61
N LEU A 139 -8.90 7.28 -24.38
CA LEU A 139 -9.35 6.59 -23.17
C LEU A 139 -10.87 6.61 -23.03
N LYS A 140 -11.53 7.69 -23.44
CA LYS A 140 -13.01 7.76 -23.50
C LYS A 140 -13.57 6.80 -24.55
N SER A 141 -12.94 6.67 -25.73
CA SER A 141 -13.42 5.76 -26.78
C SER A 141 -13.23 4.27 -26.46
N LEU A 142 -12.33 3.93 -25.53
CA LEU A 142 -12.11 2.54 -25.08
C LEU A 142 -13.13 2.06 -24.03
N ASN A 143 -13.93 2.97 -23.47
CA ASN A 143 -14.93 2.67 -22.44
C ASN A 143 -16.38 2.73 -22.95
N ASN A 144 -16.58 2.95 -24.25
CA ASN A 144 -17.83 2.72 -24.97
C ASN A 144 -17.76 1.36 -25.68
#